data_AF-A0A369UGF4-F1
#
_entry.id   AF-A0A369UGF4-F1
#
_cell.length_a   1.000
_cell.length_b   1.000
_cell.length_c   1.000
_cell.angle_alpha   90.00
_cell.angle_beta   90.00
_cell.angle_gamma   90.00
#
_symmetry.space_group_name_H-M   'P 1'
#
loop_
_entity.id
_entity.type
_entity.pdbx_description
1 polymer ?
#
loop_
_entity_poly.entity_id
_entity_poly.type
_entity_poly.pdbx_seq_one_letter_code
_entity_poly.pdbx_strand_id
1 'polypeptide(L)'
;MKATAGGAIAIVLLAIYVYLIVAGCLLVGSQAGAAADAQIPAHFNDVMSQTLSVIGGLVSALVIAELAITKPGEAPVARVLAVDASARSKNILMWVTGLYILVWLLAGLAAFMVGMNSPNKLPPLTSVGQSWFGLAVAAAYAYFGLKPQ
;
A
#
# COMPACT_ATOMS: atom_id res chain seq x y z
N MET A 1 -19.16 4.21 16.18
CA MET A 1 -19.51 4.64 14.81
C MET A 1 -18.33 5.25 14.05
N LYS A 2 -17.52 6.14 14.63
CA LYS A 2 -16.38 6.76 13.91
C LYS A 2 -15.26 5.78 13.51
N ALA A 3 -14.91 4.84 14.39
CA ALA A 3 -13.84 3.86 14.12
C ALA A 3 -14.21 2.84 13.02
N THR A 4 -15.48 2.44 12.92
CA THR A 4 -15.96 1.50 11.89
C THR A 4 -15.99 2.14 10.50
N ALA A 5 -16.28 3.44 10.41
CA ALA A 5 -16.23 4.18 9.15
C ALA A 5 -14.77 4.33 8.66
N GLY A 6 -13.83 4.66 9.55
CA GLY A 6 -12.41 4.77 9.21
C GLY A 6 -11.81 3.44 8.72
N GLY A 7 -12.11 2.33 9.40
CA GLY A 7 -11.65 1.00 9.00
C GLY A 7 -12.23 0.56 7.65
N ALA A 8 -13.52 0.80 7.40
CA ALA A 8 -14.13 0.47 6.11
C ALA A 8 -13.50 1.27 4.95
N ILE A 9 -13.27 2.57 5.15
CA ILE A 9 -12.58 3.42 4.16
C ILE A 9 -11.18 2.89 3.89
N ALA A 10 -10.41 2.54 4.92
CA ALA A 10 -9.07 1.98 4.75
C ALA A 10 -9.09 0.71 3.88
N ILE A 11 -10.00 -0.22 4.15
CA ILE A 11 -10.15 -1.46 3.35
C ILE A 11 -10.46 -1.14 1.89
N VAL A 12 -11.38 -0.20 1.63
CA VAL A 12 -11.73 0.21 0.26
C VAL A 12 -10.53 0.84 -0.45
N LEU A 13 -9.79 1.72 0.22
CA LEU A 13 -8.58 2.33 -0.33
C LEU A 13 -7.52 1.27 -0.68
N LEU A 14 -7.29 0.31 0.22
CA LEU A 14 -6.36 -0.79 -0.03
C LEU A 14 -6.81 -1.67 -1.20
N ALA A 15 -8.09 -1.97 -1.32
CA ALA A 15 -8.63 -2.76 -2.42
C ALA A 15 -8.39 -2.06 -3.78
N ILE A 16 -8.65 -0.75 -3.85
CA ILE A 16 -8.38 0.06 -5.05
C ILE A 16 -6.88 0.10 -5.35
N TYR A 17 -6.04 0.31 -4.34
CA TYR A 17 -4.58 0.30 -4.48
C TYR A 17 -4.07 -1.01 -5.07
N VAL A 18 -4.47 -2.15 -4.48
CA VAL A 18 -4.08 -3.49 -4.94
C VAL A 18 -4.59 -3.75 -6.34
N TYR A 19 -5.84 -3.41 -6.63
CA TYR A 19 -6.41 -3.57 -7.97
C TYR A 19 -5.58 -2.85 -9.04
N LEU A 20 -5.24 -1.57 -8.80
CA LEU A 20 -4.46 -0.78 -9.76
C LEU A 20 -3.04 -1.33 -9.96
N ILE A 21 -2.39 -1.77 -8.88
CA ILE A 21 -1.06 -2.41 -8.97
C ILE A 21 -1.13 -3.71 -9.74
N VAL A 22 -2.07 -4.60 -9.40
CA VAL A 22 -2.22 -5.89 -10.09
C VAL A 22 -2.54 -5.69 -11.56
N ALA A 23 -3.45 -4.77 -11.89
CA ALA A 23 -3.76 -4.43 -13.28
C ALA A 23 -2.51 -3.93 -14.03
N GLY A 24 -1.73 -3.02 -13.44
CA GLY A 24 -0.49 -2.53 -14.02
C GLY A 24 0.57 -3.63 -14.19
N CYS A 25 0.75 -4.49 -13.19
CA CYS A 25 1.69 -5.62 -13.24
C CYS A 25 1.31 -6.64 -14.32
N LEU A 26 0.02 -7.00 -14.42
CA LEU A 26 -0.47 -7.92 -15.46
C LEU A 26 -0.34 -7.32 -16.86
N LEU A 27 -0.59 -6.02 -17.00
CA LEU A 27 -0.39 -5.32 -18.26
C LEU A 27 1.08 -5.36 -18.69
N VAL A 28 2.01 -5.03 -17.80
CA VAL A 28 3.45 -5.07 -18.10
C VAL A 28 3.94 -6.50 -18.41
N GLY A 29 3.40 -7.49 -17.69
CA GLY A 29 3.77 -8.91 -17.85
C GLY A 29 3.17 -9.60 -19.08
N SER A 30 2.02 -9.16 -19.57
CA SER A 30 1.36 -9.73 -20.76
C SER A 30 1.83 -9.13 -22.09
N GLN A 31 2.45 -7.96 -22.05
CA GLN A 31 2.90 -7.23 -23.24
C GLN A 31 4.34 -7.63 -23.61
N ALA A 32 4.49 -8.56 -24.55
CA ALA A 32 5.76 -8.89 -25.18
C ALA A 32 5.87 -8.21 -26.57
N GLY A 33 6.68 -7.14 -26.67
CA GLY A 33 7.03 -6.47 -27.93
C GLY A 33 6.43 -5.06 -28.09
N ALA A 34 6.96 -4.29 -29.06
CA ALA A 34 6.66 -2.86 -29.22
C ALA A 34 5.20 -2.55 -29.64
N ALA A 35 4.53 -3.46 -30.36
CA ALA A 35 3.12 -3.31 -30.71
C ALA A 35 2.18 -3.46 -29.50
N ALA A 36 2.67 -4.17 -28.49
CA ALA A 36 2.01 -4.48 -27.24
C ALA A 36 2.05 -3.24 -26.31
N ASP A 37 3.20 -2.54 -26.27
CA ASP A 37 3.38 -1.30 -25.50
C ASP A 37 2.44 -0.16 -25.96
N ALA A 38 2.05 -0.13 -27.24
CA ALA A 38 1.13 0.88 -27.77
C ALA A 38 -0.31 0.74 -27.23
N GLN A 39 -0.69 -0.42 -26.67
CA GLN A 39 -2.02 -0.65 -26.09
C GLN A 39 -2.08 -0.28 -24.60
N ILE A 40 -0.95 0.04 -23.98
CA ILE A 40 -0.90 0.40 -22.56
C ILE A 40 -1.81 1.58 -22.21
N PRO A 41 -1.83 2.69 -22.97
CA PRO A 41 -2.73 3.81 -22.69
C PRO A 41 -4.23 3.46 -22.83
N ALA A 42 -4.56 2.44 -23.63
CA ALA A 42 -5.95 2.01 -23.82
C ALA A 42 -6.49 1.24 -22.61
N HIS A 43 -5.60 0.55 -21.86
CA HIS A 43 -5.97 -0.28 -20.72
C HIS A 43 -5.55 0.29 -19.36
N PHE A 44 -4.61 1.24 -19.35
CA PHE A 44 -4.16 1.97 -18.17
C PHE A 44 -4.05 3.47 -18.51
N ASN A 45 -5.15 4.18 -18.30
CA ASN A 45 -5.26 5.58 -18.69
C ASN A 45 -4.70 6.55 -17.63
N ASP A 46 -4.70 7.84 -17.96
CA ASP A 46 -4.21 8.90 -17.08
C ASP A 46 -4.98 8.97 -15.75
N VAL A 47 -6.30 8.73 -15.78
CA VAL A 47 -7.14 8.73 -14.58
C VAL A 47 -6.73 7.61 -13.62
N MET A 48 -6.43 6.42 -14.14
CA MET A 48 -5.91 5.31 -13.33
C MET A 48 -4.55 5.62 -12.74
N SER A 49 -3.69 6.31 -13.49
CA SER A 49 -2.36 6.74 -13.04
C SER A 49 -2.44 7.77 -11.91
N GLN A 50 -3.29 8.79 -12.06
CA GLN A 50 -3.56 9.78 -11.02
C GLN A 50 -4.18 9.14 -9.78
N THR A 51 -5.15 8.23 -9.99
CA THR A 51 -5.79 7.48 -8.89
C THR A 51 -4.77 6.63 -8.15
N LEU A 52 -3.88 5.92 -8.85
CA LEU A 52 -2.84 5.11 -8.23
C LEU A 52 -1.92 5.96 -7.34
N SER A 53 -1.50 7.14 -7.81
CA SER A 53 -0.66 8.05 -7.03
C SER A 53 -1.38 8.58 -5.78
N VAL A 54 -2.63 9.04 -5.92
CA VAL A 54 -3.41 9.56 -4.79
C VAL A 54 -3.69 8.47 -3.76
N ILE A 55 -4.22 7.33 -4.20
CA ILE A 55 -4.59 6.23 -3.32
C ILE A 55 -3.34 5.60 -2.70
N GLY A 56 -2.25 5.43 -3.46
CA GLY A 56 -0.98 4.94 -2.95
C GLY A 56 -0.40 5.83 -1.85
N GLY A 57 -0.50 7.15 -2.01
CA GLY A 57 -0.15 8.12 -0.97
C GLY A 57 -1.02 7.98 0.28
N LEU A 58 -2.35 7.91 0.12
CA LEU A 58 -3.30 7.77 1.23
C LEU A 58 -3.09 6.46 2.02
N VAL A 59 -2.95 5.32 1.32
CA VAL A 59 -2.71 4.02 1.95
C VAL A 59 -1.39 4.03 2.72
N SER A 60 -0.33 4.59 2.13
CA SER A 60 0.98 4.67 2.79
C SER A 60 0.96 5.61 3.99
N ALA A 61 0.24 6.73 3.93
CA ALA A 61 0.06 7.63 5.06
C ALA A 61 -0.65 6.94 6.23
N LEU A 62 -1.67 6.11 5.95
CA LEU A 62 -2.34 5.32 6.99
C LEU A 62 -1.39 4.29 7.63
N VAL A 63 -0.58 3.59 6.84
CA VAL A 63 0.40 2.63 7.36
C VAL A 63 1.46 3.33 8.22
N ILE A 64 2.02 4.45 7.75
CA ILE A 64 3.03 5.21 8.49
C ILE A 64 2.43 5.78 9.78
N ALA A 65 1.23 6.34 9.73
CA ALA A 65 0.56 6.87 10.91
C ALA A 65 0.36 5.79 11.97
N GLU A 66 -0.06 4.58 11.57
CA GLU A 66 -0.24 3.45 12.48
C GLU A 66 1.10 2.96 13.06
N LEU A 67 2.13 2.83 12.22
CA LEU A 67 3.45 2.37 12.66
C LEU A 67 4.18 3.39 13.54
N ALA A 68 3.97 4.68 13.33
CA ALA A 68 4.57 5.75 14.13
C ALA A 68 3.99 5.84 15.55
N ILE A 69 2.74 5.44 15.75
CA ILE A 69 2.10 5.42 17.08
C ILE A 69 2.24 4.08 17.80
N THR A 70 2.57 3.01 17.06
CA THR A 70 2.79 1.68 17.62
C THR A 70 4.15 1.64 18.30
N LYS A 71 4.20 1.13 19.55
CA LYS A 71 5.48 0.97 20.24
C LYS A 71 6.28 -0.19 19.62
N PRO A 72 7.62 -0.10 19.57
CA PRO A 72 8.44 -1.21 19.09
C PRO A 72 8.13 -2.50 19.86
N GLY A 73 7.75 -3.56 19.14
CA GLY A 73 7.43 -4.87 19.72
C GLY A 73 5.99 -5.05 20.20
N GLU A 74 5.15 -4.01 20.16
CA GLU A 74 3.70 -4.12 20.33
C GLU A 74 3.03 -4.37 18.97
N ALA A 75 1.92 -5.13 18.97
CA ALA A 75 1.13 -5.30 17.76
C ALA A 75 0.43 -3.98 17.39
N PRO A 76 0.43 -3.59 16.10
CA PRO A 76 -0.33 -2.43 15.62
C PRO A 76 -1.80 -2.52 16.07
N VAL A 77 -2.39 -1.38 16.43
CA VAL A 77 -3.79 -1.19 16.88
C VAL A 77 -4.13 -1.57 18.32
N ALA A 78 -3.15 -1.69 19.22
CA ALA A 78 -3.44 -1.92 20.64
C ALA A 78 -4.31 -0.82 21.32
N ARG A 79 -4.44 0.38 20.74
CA ARG A 79 -5.11 1.53 21.38
C ARG A 79 -6.38 2.08 20.72
N VAL A 80 -6.71 1.74 19.47
CA VAL A 80 -7.92 2.30 18.82
C VAL A 80 -9.21 1.71 19.43
N LEU A 81 -9.09 0.58 20.12
CA LEU A 81 -10.18 -0.01 20.87
C LEU A 81 -10.29 0.62 22.27
N ALA A 82 -11.52 0.96 22.67
CA ALA A 82 -11.84 1.32 24.04
C ALA A 82 -11.26 0.27 25.00
N VAL A 83 -10.85 0.71 26.20
CA VAL A 83 -10.28 -0.17 27.25
C VAL A 83 -11.15 -1.41 27.48
N ASP A 84 -12.48 -1.27 27.29
CA ASP A 84 -13.51 -2.29 27.48
C ASP A 84 -13.80 -3.19 26.26
N ALA A 85 -13.05 -3.07 25.16
CA ALA A 85 -13.28 -3.92 24.00
C ALA A 85 -12.97 -5.40 24.32
N SER A 86 -13.88 -6.30 23.92
CA SER A 86 -13.74 -7.73 24.14
C SER A 86 -12.44 -8.28 23.53
N ALA A 87 -11.84 -9.29 24.16
CA ALA A 87 -10.60 -9.92 23.70
C ALA A 87 -10.69 -10.42 22.24
N ARG A 88 -11.88 -10.90 21.83
CA ARG A 88 -12.16 -11.28 20.43
C ARG A 88 -12.04 -10.09 19.47
N SER A 89 -12.54 -8.92 19.83
CA SER A 89 -12.47 -7.72 18.99
C SER A 89 -11.05 -7.22 18.83
N LYS A 90 -10.25 -7.26 19.91
CA LYS A 90 -8.81 -6.94 19.88
C LYS A 90 -8.06 -7.88 18.94
N ASN A 91 -8.34 -9.18 19.02
CA ASN A 91 -7.68 -10.18 18.17
C ASN A 91 -8.04 -10.01 16.68
N ILE A 92 -9.32 -9.79 16.36
CA ILE A 92 -9.76 -9.55 14.96
C ILE A 92 -9.07 -8.31 14.40
N LEU A 93 -9.03 -7.21 15.16
CA LEU A 93 -8.45 -5.96 14.69
C LEU A 93 -6.95 -6.05 14.46
N MET A 94 -6.23 -6.77 15.33
CA MET A 94 -4.82 -7.08 15.16
C MET A 94 -4.58 -7.84 13.84
N TRP A 95 -5.39 -8.88 13.57
CA TRP A 95 -5.29 -9.64 12.32
C TRP A 95 -5.61 -8.80 11.08
N VAL A 96 -6.67 -8.00 11.12
CA VAL A 96 -7.05 -7.12 10.01
C VAL A 96 -5.93 -6.12 9.69
N THR A 97 -5.29 -5.56 10.72
CA THR A 97 -4.24 -4.57 10.51
C THR A 97 -2.93 -5.19 10.07
N GLY A 98 -2.55 -6.33 10.66
CA GLY A 98 -1.41 -7.11 10.18
C GLY A 98 -1.58 -7.51 8.71
N LEU A 99 -2.78 -7.96 8.33
CA LEU A 99 -3.11 -8.27 6.95
C LEU A 99 -3.07 -7.03 6.05
N TYR A 100 -3.59 -5.89 6.52
CA TYR A 100 -3.56 -4.64 5.79
C TYR A 100 -2.12 -4.21 5.45
N ILE A 101 -1.23 -4.19 6.45
CA ILE A 101 0.18 -3.85 6.28
C ILE A 101 0.86 -4.85 5.36
N LEU A 102 0.59 -6.15 5.53
CA LEU A 102 1.17 -7.20 4.69
C LEU A 102 0.75 -7.04 3.22
N VAL A 103 -0.54 -6.79 2.95
CA VAL A 103 -1.03 -6.59 1.58
C VAL A 103 -0.42 -5.33 0.96
N TRP A 104 -0.33 -4.23 1.72
CA TRP A 104 0.36 -3.03 1.26
C TRP A 104 1.84 -3.29 0.95
N LEU A 105 2.55 -4.06 1.79
CA LEU A 105 3.95 -4.42 1.56
C LEU A 105 4.12 -5.25 0.29
N LEU A 106 3.29 -6.29 0.11
CA LEU A 106 3.37 -7.18 -1.05
C LEU A 106 3.03 -6.44 -2.35
N ALA A 107 1.99 -5.60 -2.34
CA ALA A 107 1.58 -4.84 -3.51
C ALA A 107 2.66 -3.82 -3.90
N GLY A 108 3.18 -3.05 -2.94
CA GLY A 108 4.24 -2.08 -3.21
C GLY A 108 5.54 -2.74 -3.66
N LEU A 109 5.90 -3.89 -3.08
CA LEU A 109 7.06 -4.68 -3.54
C LEU A 109 6.87 -5.17 -4.98
N ALA A 110 5.67 -5.64 -5.34
CA ALA A 110 5.37 -6.05 -6.71
C ALA A 110 5.52 -4.87 -7.68
N ALA A 111 4.98 -3.70 -7.35
CA ALA A 111 5.13 -2.49 -8.16
C ALA A 111 6.60 -2.09 -8.32
N PHE A 112 7.39 -2.16 -7.25
CA PHE A 112 8.82 -1.88 -7.27
C PHE A 112 9.58 -2.86 -8.17
N MET A 113 9.35 -4.16 -8.02
CA MET A 113 10.02 -5.20 -8.81
C MET A 113 9.67 -5.11 -10.30
N VAL A 114 8.39 -4.91 -10.64
CA VAL A 114 7.95 -4.75 -12.03
C VAL A 114 8.48 -3.45 -12.63
N GLY A 115 8.41 -2.34 -11.89
CA GLY A 115 8.95 -1.05 -12.32
C GLY A 115 10.46 -1.09 -12.55
N MET A 116 11.21 -1.81 -11.70
CA MET A 116 12.66 -1.98 -11.87
C MET A 116 13.01 -2.82 -13.11
N ASN A 117 12.25 -3.89 -13.38
CA ASN A 117 12.49 -4.78 -14.52
C ASN A 117 11.95 -4.23 -15.85
N SER A 118 11.05 -3.25 -15.82
CA SER A 118 10.39 -2.71 -17.02
C SER A 118 10.05 -1.21 -16.87
N PRO A 119 11.06 -0.35 -16.62
CA PRO A 119 10.83 1.03 -16.19
C PRO A 119 10.06 1.88 -17.20
N ASN A 120 10.22 1.59 -18.50
CA ASN A 120 9.65 2.37 -19.60
C ASN A 120 8.25 1.90 -20.04
N LYS A 121 7.79 0.72 -19.59
CA LYS A 121 6.50 0.18 -20.03
C LYS A 121 5.32 0.85 -19.35
N LEU A 122 5.44 1.10 -18.05
CA LEU A 122 4.39 1.77 -17.29
C LEU A 122 5.01 2.73 -16.26
N PRO A 123 5.47 3.92 -16.69
CA PRO A 123 6.13 4.89 -15.82
C PRO A 123 5.39 5.20 -14.51
N PRO A 124 4.04 5.32 -14.49
CA PRO A 124 3.30 5.53 -13.24
C PRO A 124 3.52 4.43 -12.19
N LEU A 125 3.58 3.15 -12.62
CA LEU A 125 3.84 2.03 -11.73
C LEU A 125 5.28 2.07 -11.19
N THR A 126 6.24 2.41 -12.04
CA THR A 126 7.65 2.60 -11.64
C THR A 126 7.79 3.70 -10.59
N SER A 127 7.19 4.88 -10.82
CA SER A 127 7.25 6.01 -9.88
C SER A 127 6.60 5.67 -8.54
N VAL A 128 5.47 4.95 -8.56
CA VAL A 128 4.79 4.50 -7.35
C VAL A 128 5.61 3.46 -6.60
N GLY A 129 6.23 2.51 -7.29
CA GLY A 129 7.12 1.52 -6.67
C GLY A 129 8.33 2.17 -5.98
N GLN A 130 8.97 3.14 -6.64
CA GLN A 130 10.11 3.89 -6.07
C GLN A 130 9.68 4.71 -4.85
N SER A 131 8.55 5.40 -4.94
CA SER A 131 8.01 6.19 -3.83
C SER A 131 7.63 5.29 -2.65
N TRP A 132 6.97 4.16 -2.92
CA TRP A 132 6.61 3.17 -1.91
C TRP A 132 7.84 2.63 -1.17
N PHE A 133 8.94 2.35 -1.87
CA PHE A 133 10.16 1.85 -1.24
C PHE A 133 10.70 2.84 -0.18
N GLY A 134 10.77 4.14 -0.52
CA GLY A 134 11.16 5.18 0.44
C GLY A 134 10.21 5.26 1.64
N LEU A 135 8.90 5.13 1.40
CA LEU A 135 7.88 5.13 2.46
C LEU A 135 7.96 3.89 3.35
N ALA A 136 8.27 2.72 2.79
CA ALA A 136 8.47 1.47 3.53
C ALA A 136 9.69 1.56 4.45
N VAL A 137 10.79 2.12 3.96
CA VAL A 137 11.98 2.38 4.79
C VAL A 137 11.63 3.38 5.89
N ALA A 138 11.00 4.51 5.57
CA ALA A 138 10.60 5.50 6.57
C ALA A 138 9.66 4.91 7.64
N ALA A 139 8.71 4.07 7.24
CA ALA A 139 7.80 3.37 8.14
C ALA A 139 8.54 2.41 9.08
N ALA A 140 9.54 1.68 8.58
CA ALA A 140 10.39 0.82 9.40
C ALA A 140 11.20 1.64 10.42
N TYR A 141 11.82 2.75 9.99
CA TYR A 141 12.53 3.64 10.91
C TYR A 141 11.62 4.21 12.00
N ALA A 142 10.40 4.61 11.64
CA ALA A 142 9.40 5.09 12.59
C ALA A 142 9.01 4.01 13.60
N TYR A 143 8.73 2.79 13.14
CA TYR A 143 8.35 1.66 13.99
C TYR A 143 9.46 1.24 14.96
N PHE A 144 10.72 1.24 14.52
CA PHE A 144 11.86 0.88 15.35
C PHE A 144 12.44 2.04 16.16
N GLY A 145 11.92 3.26 15.99
CA GLY A 145 12.44 4.46 16.67
C GLY A 145 13.89 4.80 16.31
N LEU A 146 14.35 4.38 15.12
CA LEU A 146 15.72 4.60 14.66
C LEU A 146 15.89 6.07 14.27
N LYS A 147 16.91 6.74 14.83
CA LYS A 147 17.29 8.09 14.41
C LYS A 147 18.38 8.00 13.33
N PRO A 148 18.23 8.66 12.17
CA PRO A 148 19.33 8.76 11.22
C PRO A 148 20.50 9.49 11.91
N GLN A 149 21.70 8.90 11.82
CA GLN A 149 22.96 9.51 12.31
C GLN A 149 23.47 10.54 11.31
#